data_AF-A0A0R3TEU9-F1
#
_entry.id   AF-A0A0R3TEU9-F1
#
_cell.length_a   1.000
_cell.length_b   1.000
_cell.length_c   1.000
_cell.angle_alpha   90.00
_cell.angle_beta   90.00
_cell.angle_gamma   90.00
#
_symmetry.space_group_name_H-M   'P 1'
#
loop_
_entity.id
_entity.type
_entity.pdbx_description
1 polymer ?
#
loop_
_entity_poly.entity_id
_entity_poly.type
_entity_poly.pdbx_seq_one_letter_code
_entity_poly.pdbx_strand_id
1 'polypeptide(L)'
;MDDVFDSTIDDKCAEMELANQEWAKKMHDITITGEREALSDAFETRLAEVFDNGLNTGFEVTKDFGILEGRLLFLKSKCSRDDSIEKLLSNLRSVVADVIRELAFNKQYFNSLGRQNLPPDIIARANAVKDEVIAFIRSHK
;
A
#
# COMPACT_ATOMS: atom_id res chain seq x y z
N MET A 1 33.80 66.55 32.20
CA MET A 1 32.48 66.28 31.62
C MET A 1 32.61 64.90 31.03
N ASP A 2 32.24 63.88 31.80
CA ASP A 2 32.19 62.50 31.31
C ASP A 2 30.92 62.32 30.49
N ASP A 3 31.03 61.64 29.36
CA ASP A 3 29.94 61.32 28.45
C ASP A 3 28.93 60.39 29.14
N VAL A 4 27.89 60.98 29.72
CA VAL A 4 26.77 60.27 30.40
C VAL A 4 25.80 59.62 29.39
N PHE A 5 26.07 59.69 28.08
CA PHE A 5 25.18 59.22 27.00
C PHE A 5 25.75 58.09 26.13
N ASP A 6 26.90 57.51 26.50
CA ASP A 6 27.50 56.39 25.73
C ASP A 6 26.79 55.03 25.99
N SER A 7 25.80 54.99 26.87
CA SER A 7 24.97 53.80 27.16
C SER A 7 24.06 53.39 25.98
N THR A 8 23.85 54.28 25.01
CA THR A 8 23.03 53.99 23.81
C THR A 8 23.69 52.99 22.85
N ILE A 9 25.02 52.84 22.92
CA ILE A 9 25.78 51.83 22.18
C ILE A 9 25.61 50.46 22.85
N ASP A 10 25.57 50.43 24.18
CA ASP A 10 25.39 49.22 25.00
C ASP A 10 23.98 48.64 24.87
N ASP A 11 22.93 49.48 24.92
CA ASP A 11 21.54 49.06 24.72
C ASP A 11 21.31 48.45 23.32
N LYS A 12 21.88 49.06 22.26
CA LYS A 12 21.80 48.51 20.89
C LYS A 12 22.53 47.20 20.73
N CYS A 13 23.68 47.05 21.38
CA CYS A 13 24.42 45.79 21.41
C CYS A 13 23.62 44.70 22.13
N ALA A 14 23.01 45.01 23.27
CA ALA A 14 22.16 44.09 24.03
C ALA A 14 20.90 43.67 23.26
N GLU A 15 20.21 44.63 22.61
CA GLU A 15 19.05 44.35 21.75
C GLU A 15 19.43 43.47 20.55
N MET A 16 20.58 43.73 19.93
CA MET A 16 21.06 42.94 18.80
C MET A 16 21.45 41.52 19.23
N GLU A 17 22.02 41.35 20.42
CA GLU A 17 22.35 40.04 20.98
C GLU A 17 21.10 39.23 21.32
N LEU A 18 20.08 39.87 21.91
CA LEU A 18 18.77 39.27 22.15
C LEU A 18 18.09 38.84 20.84
N ALA A 19 18.10 39.71 19.81
CA ALA A 19 17.55 39.38 18.51
C ALA A 19 18.26 38.18 17.87
N ASN A 20 19.58 38.08 18.03
CA ASN A 20 20.36 36.95 17.50
C ASN A 20 20.06 35.64 18.25
N GLN A 21 19.85 35.69 19.57
CA GLN A 21 19.41 34.53 20.36
C GLN A 21 18.00 34.07 19.98
N GLU A 22 17.06 35.01 19.82
CA GLU A 22 15.71 34.68 19.35
C GLU A 22 15.71 34.10 17.94
N TRP A 23 16.56 34.62 17.07
CA TRP A 23 16.76 34.09 15.72
C TRP A 23 17.27 32.65 15.76
N ALA A 24 18.32 32.39 16.54
CA ALA A 24 18.86 31.04 16.71
C ALA A 24 17.82 30.05 17.24
N LYS A 25 17.02 30.46 18.22
CA LYS A 25 15.91 29.65 18.74
C LYS A 25 14.85 29.37 17.68
N LYS A 26 14.40 30.39 16.94
CA LYS A 26 13.43 30.21 15.85
C LYS A 26 13.98 29.30 14.75
N MET A 27 15.25 29.42 14.39
CA MET A 27 15.89 28.56 13.39
C MET A 27 15.94 27.10 13.85
N HIS A 28 16.21 26.87 15.13
CA HIS A 28 16.17 25.52 15.71
C HIS A 28 14.76 24.93 15.66
N ASP A 29 13.74 25.71 16.05
CA ASP A 29 12.34 25.28 16.01
C ASP A 29 11.89 24.97 14.58
N ILE A 30 12.25 25.81 13.60
CA ILE A 30 11.98 25.57 12.16
C ILE A 30 12.64 24.27 11.69
N THR A 31 13.87 24.00 12.12
CA THR A 31 14.58 22.77 11.74
C THR A 31 13.86 21.54 12.27
N ILE A 32 13.48 21.54 13.55
CA ILE A 32 12.74 20.43 14.17
C ILE A 32 11.39 20.23 13.47
N THR A 33 10.68 21.30 13.16
CA THR A 33 9.40 21.23 12.44
C THR A 33 9.60 20.65 11.05
N GLY A 34 10.60 21.11 10.30
CA GLY A 34 10.92 20.58 8.97
C GLY A 34 11.29 19.10 9.00
N GLU A 35 12.04 18.64 10.01
CA GLU A 35 12.34 17.22 10.20
C GLU A 35 11.07 16.39 10.49
N ARG A 36 10.16 16.91 11.31
CA ARG A 36 8.89 16.24 11.63
C ARG A 36 7.96 16.16 10.43
N GLU A 37 7.84 17.25 9.67
CA GLU A 37 7.07 17.30 8.43
C GLU A 37 7.62 16.31 7.41
N ALA A 38 8.95 16.30 7.19
CA ALA A 38 9.58 15.36 6.27
C ALA A 38 9.34 13.88 6.68
N LEU A 39 9.38 13.58 7.98
CA LEU A 39 9.05 12.24 8.47
C LEU A 39 7.56 11.91 8.24
N SER A 40 6.66 12.85 8.52
CA SER A 40 5.21 12.68 8.31
C SER A 40 4.90 12.42 6.83
N ASP A 41 5.42 13.25 5.94
CA ASP A 41 5.25 13.13 4.49
C ASP A 41 5.78 11.79 3.97
N ALA A 42 6.93 11.34 4.48
CA ALA A 42 7.48 10.03 4.13
C ALA A 42 6.56 8.87 4.58
N PHE A 43 5.95 8.97 5.76
CA PHE A 43 4.97 7.98 6.23
C PHE A 43 3.69 8.00 5.39
N GLU A 44 3.15 9.18 5.08
CA GLU A 44 1.95 9.33 4.26
C GLU A 44 2.15 8.80 2.85
N THR A 45 3.27 9.16 2.21
CA THR A 45 3.63 8.67 0.87
C THR A 45 3.73 7.15 0.87
N ARG A 46 4.40 6.56 1.87
CA ARG A 46 4.52 5.10 2.00
C ARG A 46 3.15 4.43 2.21
N LEU A 47 2.28 5.02 3.02
CA LEU A 47 0.94 4.50 3.25
C LEU A 47 0.09 4.54 1.97
N ALA A 48 0.19 5.62 1.19
CA ALA A 48 -0.48 5.76 -0.10
C ALA A 48 0.00 4.70 -1.10
N GLU A 49 1.31 4.50 -1.26
CA GLU A 49 1.85 3.46 -2.13
C GLU A 49 1.38 2.05 -1.75
N VAL A 50 1.29 1.76 -0.45
CA VAL A 50 0.79 0.48 0.06
C VAL A 50 -0.69 0.31 -0.26
N PHE A 51 -1.48 1.37 -0.07
CA PHE A 51 -2.91 1.35 -0.37
C PHE A 51 -3.15 1.12 -1.86
N ASP A 52 -2.44 1.84 -2.73
CA ASP A 52 -2.54 1.71 -4.18
C ASP A 52 -2.14 0.32 -4.65
N ASN A 53 -1.03 -0.23 -4.13
CA ASN A 53 -0.60 -1.58 -4.47
C ASN A 53 -1.60 -2.65 -4.01
N GLY A 54 -2.13 -2.51 -2.78
CA GLY A 54 -3.14 -3.41 -2.24
C GLY A 54 -4.45 -3.36 -3.02
N LEU A 55 -4.91 -2.16 -3.38
CA LEU A 55 -6.11 -1.95 -4.19
C LEU A 55 -5.95 -2.52 -5.59
N ASN A 56 -4.87 -2.16 -6.29
CA ASN A 56 -4.65 -2.61 -7.67
C ASN A 56 -4.52 -4.14 -7.74
N THR A 57 -3.70 -4.73 -6.88
CA THR A 57 -3.51 -6.19 -6.84
C THR A 57 -4.79 -6.92 -6.46
N GLY A 58 -5.50 -6.44 -5.42
CA GLY A 58 -6.75 -7.04 -4.99
C GLY A 58 -7.86 -6.94 -6.05
N PHE A 59 -7.94 -5.81 -6.76
CA PHE A 59 -8.89 -5.58 -7.83
C PHE A 59 -8.61 -6.47 -9.05
N GLU A 60 -7.35 -6.55 -9.50
CA GLU A 60 -6.97 -7.40 -10.64
C GLU A 60 -7.25 -8.88 -10.39
N VAL A 61 -6.86 -9.38 -9.21
CA VAL A 61 -7.14 -10.76 -8.79
C VAL A 61 -8.65 -11.02 -8.79
N THR A 62 -9.42 -10.17 -8.11
CA THR A 62 -10.87 -10.36 -7.98
C THR A 62 -11.57 -10.30 -9.34
N LYS A 63 -11.14 -9.39 -10.23
CA LYS A 63 -11.67 -9.25 -11.58
C LYS A 63 -11.43 -10.50 -12.41
N ASP A 64 -10.20 -10.99 -12.47
CA ASP A 64 -9.83 -12.16 -13.28
C ASP A 64 -10.60 -13.40 -12.86
N PHE A 65 -10.61 -13.68 -11.55
CA PHE A 65 -11.28 -14.85 -11.00
C PHE A 65 -12.81 -14.73 -11.09
N GLY A 66 -13.36 -13.53 -10.88
CA GLY A 66 -14.80 -13.28 -11.02
C GLY A 66 -15.31 -13.50 -12.45
N ILE A 67 -14.52 -13.14 -13.47
CA ILE A 67 -14.88 -13.42 -14.87
C ILE A 67 -14.94 -14.93 -15.13
N LEU A 68 -13.96 -15.69 -14.64
CA LEU A 68 -13.93 -17.14 -14.79
C LEU A 68 -15.09 -17.82 -14.05
N GLU A 69 -15.36 -17.38 -12.82
CA GLU A 69 -16.49 -17.86 -12.04
C GLU A 69 -17.82 -17.61 -12.76
N GLY A 70 -18.04 -16.39 -13.27
CA GLY A 70 -19.24 -16.04 -14.01
C GLY A 70 -19.43 -16.90 -15.27
N ARG A 71 -18.35 -17.21 -15.99
CA ARG A 71 -18.40 -18.09 -17.16
C ARG A 71 -18.74 -19.54 -16.78
N LEU A 72 -18.17 -20.06 -15.70
CA LEU A 72 -18.50 -21.39 -15.18
C LEU A 72 -19.96 -21.47 -14.71
N LEU A 73 -20.45 -20.46 -14.01
CA LEU A 73 -21.86 -20.39 -13.57
C LEU A 73 -22.82 -20.33 -14.77
N PHE A 74 -22.45 -19.60 -15.83
CA PHE A 74 -23.21 -19.60 -17.08
C PHE A 74 -23.22 -20.99 -17.74
N LEU A 75 -22.09 -21.68 -17.81
CA LEU A 75 -22.05 -23.06 -18.31
C LEU A 75 -22.87 -24.02 -17.44
N LYS A 76 -22.79 -23.88 -16.11
CA LYS A 76 -23.60 -24.66 -15.16
C LYS A 76 -25.10 -24.48 -15.43
N SER A 77 -25.54 -23.26 -15.75
CA SER A 77 -26.94 -22.98 -16.09
C SER A 77 -27.40 -23.69 -17.38
N LYS A 78 -26.47 -23.98 -18.30
CA LYS A 78 -26.74 -24.71 -19.55
C LYS A 78 -26.60 -26.23 -19.40
N CYS A 79 -25.65 -26.68 -18.59
CA CYS A 79 -25.31 -28.08 -18.36
C CYS A 79 -25.46 -28.43 -16.88
N SER A 80 -26.71 -28.50 -16.40
CA SER A 80 -27.06 -28.68 -14.98
C SER A 80 -26.55 -29.97 -14.31
N ARG A 81 -26.02 -30.94 -15.07
CA ARG A 81 -25.61 -32.27 -14.56
C ARG A 81 -24.10 -32.52 -14.59
N ASP A 82 -23.30 -31.51 -14.92
CA ASP A 82 -21.86 -31.70 -15.01
C ASP A 82 -21.16 -31.42 -13.66
N ASP A 83 -20.86 -32.49 -12.92
CA ASP A 83 -20.15 -32.45 -11.64
C ASP A 83 -18.74 -31.83 -11.78
N SER A 84 -18.16 -31.81 -12.99
CA SER A 84 -16.87 -31.18 -13.23
C SER A 84 -16.93 -29.66 -13.06
N ILE A 85 -18.06 -29.03 -13.39
CA ILE A 85 -18.24 -27.58 -13.22
C ILE A 85 -18.25 -27.20 -11.73
N GLU A 86 -18.90 -28.02 -10.90
CA GLU A 86 -18.93 -27.77 -9.45
C GLU A 86 -17.54 -27.91 -8.83
N LYS A 87 -16.77 -28.91 -9.27
CA LYS A 87 -15.38 -29.08 -8.86
C LYS A 87 -14.52 -27.88 -9.27
N LEU A 88 -14.65 -27.40 -10.50
CA LEU A 88 -13.92 -26.24 -11.00
C LEU A 88 -14.27 -24.96 -10.23
N LEU A 89 -15.56 -24.74 -9.92
CA LEU A 89 -16.00 -23.61 -9.09
C LEU A 89 -15.42 -23.68 -7.67
N SER A 90 -15.41 -24.87 -7.06
CA SER A 90 -14.83 -25.07 -5.74
C SER A 90 -13.31 -24.78 -5.73
N ASN A 91 -12.59 -25.33 -6.70
CA ASN A 91 -11.15 -25.11 -6.86
C ASN A 91 -10.82 -23.62 -7.05
N LEU A 92 -11.59 -22.94 -7.90
CA LEU A 92 -11.44 -21.51 -8.18
C LEU A 92 -11.63 -20.68 -6.91
N ARG A 93 -12.71 -20.92 -6.16
CA ARG A 93 -13.02 -20.22 -4.90
C ARG A 93 -11.97 -20.48 -3.82
N SER A 94 -11.49 -21.71 -3.73
CA SER A 94 -10.44 -22.10 -2.79
C SER A 94 -9.13 -21.33 -3.05
N VAL A 95 -8.69 -21.29 -4.32
CA VAL A 95 -7.51 -20.50 -4.72
C VAL A 95 -7.69 -19.01 -4.45
N VAL A 96 -8.87 -18.45 -4.76
CA VAL A 96 -9.15 -17.03 -4.49
C VAL A 96 -9.06 -16.72 -3.00
N ALA A 97 -9.62 -17.58 -2.15
CA ALA A 97 -9.56 -17.42 -0.71
C ALA A 97 -8.11 -17.47 -0.19
N ASP A 98 -7.27 -18.36 -0.73
CA ASP A 98 -5.85 -18.43 -0.37
C ASP A 98 -5.08 -17.17 -0.81
N VAL A 99 -5.31 -16.69 -2.03
CA VAL A 99 -4.70 -15.44 -2.52
C VAL A 99 -5.10 -14.25 -1.64
N ILE A 100 -6.39 -14.10 -1.32
CA ILE A 100 -6.87 -13.02 -0.44
C ILE A 100 -6.25 -13.15 0.96
N ARG A 101 -6.14 -14.35 1.50
CA ARG A 101 -5.53 -14.59 2.81
C ARG A 101 -4.07 -14.16 2.85
N GLU A 102 -3.28 -14.52 1.83
CA GLU A 102 -1.88 -14.10 1.76
C GLU A 102 -1.72 -12.60 1.57
N LEU A 103 -2.55 -11.98 0.73
CA LEU A 103 -2.56 -10.52 0.59
C LEU A 103 -2.89 -9.84 1.92
N ALA A 104 -3.83 -10.39 2.70
CA ALA A 104 -4.18 -9.89 4.03
C ALA A 104 -3.08 -10.16 5.08
N PHE A 105 -2.38 -11.29 5.01
CA PHE A 105 -1.26 -11.61 5.89
C PHE A 105 -0.08 -10.68 5.64
N ASN A 106 0.27 -10.48 4.37
CA ASN A 106 1.29 -9.52 3.95
C ASN A 106 0.98 -8.08 4.40
N LYS A 107 -0.31 -7.76 4.56
CA LYS A 107 -0.79 -6.51 5.15
C LYS A 107 -0.46 -6.34 6.64
N GLN A 108 -0.17 -7.41 7.39
CA GLN A 108 0.11 -7.33 8.83
C GLN A 108 1.61 -7.20 9.16
N TYR A 109 2.51 -7.55 8.25
CA TYR A 109 3.97 -7.61 8.49
C TYR A 109 4.79 -6.53 7.75
N PHE A 110 4.17 -5.39 7.42
CA PHE A 110 4.64 -4.30 6.53
C PHE A 110 5.99 -3.60 6.82
N ASN A 111 6.83 -4.11 7.70
CA ASN A 111 8.13 -3.51 7.98
C ASN A 111 9.26 -3.90 7.01
N SER A 112 9.03 -4.79 6.04
CA SER A 112 10.07 -5.18 5.08
C SER A 112 9.94 -4.45 3.74
N LEU A 113 11.02 -3.78 3.33
CA LEU A 113 11.26 -3.06 2.07
C LEU A 113 11.15 -3.91 0.78
N GLY A 114 10.61 -5.13 0.84
CA GLY A 114 10.56 -6.04 -0.30
C GLY A 114 9.23 -5.96 -1.03
N ARG A 115 9.26 -5.92 -2.37
CA ARG A 115 8.09 -6.21 -3.22
C ARG A 115 7.43 -7.50 -2.71
N GLN A 116 6.25 -7.36 -2.11
CA GLN A 116 5.51 -8.48 -1.56
C GLN A 116 4.83 -9.23 -2.72
N ASN A 117 5.58 -10.14 -3.32
CA ASN A 117 5.02 -11.09 -4.28
C ASN A 117 4.25 -12.17 -3.51
N LEU A 118 3.13 -12.61 -4.08
CA LEU A 118 2.46 -13.82 -3.59
C LEU A 118 3.45 -14.99 -3.54
N PRO A 119 3.32 -15.89 -2.55
CA PRO A 119 4.12 -17.11 -2.50
C PRO A 119 4.09 -17.86 -3.85
N PRO A 120 5.25 -18.34 -4.34
CA PRO A 120 5.37 -18.91 -5.68
C PRO A 120 4.48 -20.16 -5.88
N ASP A 121 4.22 -20.90 -4.81
CA ASP A 121 3.30 -22.03 -4.77
C ASP A 121 1.85 -21.61 -5.01
N ILE A 122 1.41 -20.49 -4.41
CA ILE A 122 0.06 -19.94 -4.60
C ILE A 122 -0.10 -19.38 -6.01
N ILE A 123 0.93 -18.71 -6.55
CA ILE A 123 0.94 -18.27 -7.95
C ILE A 123 0.82 -19.48 -8.89
N ALA A 124 1.62 -20.53 -8.67
CA ALA A 124 1.58 -21.73 -9.49
C ALA A 124 0.21 -22.41 -9.45
N ARG A 125 -0.38 -22.57 -8.26
CA ARG A 125 -1.75 -23.10 -8.08
C ARG A 125 -2.80 -22.24 -8.76
N ALA A 126 -2.71 -20.92 -8.61
CA ALA A 126 -3.64 -19.97 -9.22
C ALA A 126 -3.63 -20.08 -10.74
N ASN A 127 -2.44 -20.13 -11.34
CA ASN A 127 -2.28 -20.28 -12.78
C ASN A 127 -2.81 -21.65 -13.25
N ALA A 128 -2.49 -22.73 -12.54
CA ALA A 128 -2.99 -24.07 -12.89
C ALA A 128 -4.52 -24.14 -12.91
N VAL A 129 -5.19 -23.58 -11.89
CA VAL A 129 -6.66 -23.54 -11.84
C VAL A 129 -7.23 -22.63 -12.92
N LYS A 130 -6.61 -21.46 -13.18
CA LYS A 130 -7.03 -20.58 -14.30
C LYS A 130 -6.95 -21.33 -15.63
N ASP A 131 -5.86 -22.03 -15.89
CA ASP A 131 -5.64 -22.78 -17.13
C ASP A 131 -6.63 -23.94 -17.29
N GLU A 132 -6.90 -24.68 -16.21
CA GLU A 132 -7.90 -25.76 -16.18
C GLU A 132 -9.30 -25.22 -16.53
N VAL A 133 -9.71 -24.12 -15.89
CA VAL A 133 -11.01 -23.47 -16.15
C VAL A 133 -11.08 -22.92 -17.58
N ILE A 134 -10.01 -22.30 -18.08
CA ILE A 134 -9.97 -21.78 -19.46
C ILE A 134 -10.07 -22.91 -20.47
N ALA A 135 -9.34 -24.02 -20.26
CA ALA A 135 -9.41 -25.20 -21.12
C ALA A 135 -10.82 -25.79 -21.13
N PHE A 136 -11.45 -25.91 -19.96
CA PHE A 136 -12.83 -26.38 -19.84
C PHE A 136 -13.84 -25.47 -20.54
N ILE A 137 -13.73 -24.15 -20.37
CA ILE A 137 -14.61 -23.18 -21.05
C ILE A 137 -14.44 -23.27 -22.58
N ARG A 138 -13.22 -23.52 -23.07
CA ARG A 138 -12.94 -23.67 -24.50
C ARG A 138 -13.52 -24.94 -25.09
N SER A 139 -13.57 -26.04 -24.34
CA SER A 139 -14.19 -27.30 -24.82
C SER A 139 -15.71 -27.23 -24.89
N HIS A 140 -16.33 -26.24 -24.23
CA HIS A 140 -17.79 -26.03 -24.18
C HIS A 140 -18.26 -24.79 -24.97
N LYS A 141 -17.39 -24.21 -25.79
CA LYS A 141 -17.74 -23.18 -26.78
C LYS A 141 -18.18 -23.82 -28.08
#